data_AF-A0A015KD49-F1
#
_entry.id   AF-A0A015KD49-F1
#
_cell.length_a   1.000
_cell.length_b   1.000
_cell.length_c   1.000
_cell.angle_alpha   90.00
_cell.angle_beta   90.00
_cell.angle_gamma   90.00
#
_symmetry.space_group_name_H-M   'P 1'
#
loop_
_entity.id
_entity.type
_entity.pdbx_description
1 polymer ?
#
loop_
_entity_poly.entity_id
_entity_poly.type
_entity_poly.pdbx_seq_one_letter_code
_entity_poly.pdbx_strand_id
1 'polypeptide(L)'
;MNSKENLKDLWKGFNIEHQLHVTISTTELIEEANFKVVYMNDLEKRKQVYGICGECNKPGTGKKWCQPCNAKRFKDNFKNWTSGNKDIDKFIKQSQLNAVYYLRYLEWIPFENFKDVTYITRGGFGKIYSADLPEGYIKYWDIENQKWKRDSNIKVALKSLDNSSCISTEFLNEVI
;
A
#
# COMPACT_ATOMS: atom_id res chain seq x y z
N MET A 1 -8.06 -16.60 27.17
CA MET A 1 -9.44 -16.64 26.62
C MET A 1 -9.33 -16.54 25.10
N ASN A 2 -9.57 -17.66 24.42
CA ASN A 2 -9.63 -17.74 22.96
C ASN A 2 -11.02 -17.26 22.51
N SER A 3 -11.14 -16.02 22.05
CA SER A 3 -12.27 -15.62 21.23
C SER A 3 -11.78 -15.52 19.79
N LYS A 4 -11.82 -16.66 19.08
CA LYS A 4 -12.15 -16.61 17.64
C LYS A 4 -13.62 -16.17 17.57
N GLU A 5 -13.91 -14.92 17.94
CA GLU A 5 -15.09 -14.25 17.42
C GLU A 5 -14.99 -14.35 15.90
N ASN A 6 -16.07 -14.75 15.24
CA ASN A 6 -16.13 -14.81 13.79
C ASN A 6 -15.87 -13.40 13.25
N LEU A 7 -14.60 -13.07 12.98
CA LEU A 7 -14.18 -11.79 12.41
C LEU A 7 -14.84 -11.70 11.04
N LYS A 8 -15.90 -10.90 10.96
CA LYS A 8 -16.66 -10.68 9.72
C LYS A 8 -16.29 -9.33 9.16
N ASP A 9 -16.17 -9.30 7.84
CA ASP A 9 -15.94 -8.05 7.15
C ASP A 9 -17.21 -7.19 7.10
N LEU A 10 -17.08 -5.90 7.44
CA LEU A 10 -18.15 -4.91 7.43
C LEU A 10 -17.83 -3.74 6.47
N TRP A 11 -16.94 -3.97 5.49
CA TRP A 11 -16.69 -3.03 4.40
C TRP A 11 -17.98 -2.71 3.64
N LYS A 12 -18.16 -1.44 3.30
CA LYS A 12 -19.26 -1.00 2.43
C LYS A 12 -18.92 -1.24 0.96
N GLY A 13 -19.96 -1.50 0.15
CA GLY A 13 -19.85 -1.48 -1.30
C GLY A 13 -19.38 -0.10 -1.75
N PHE A 14 -18.34 -0.05 -2.57
CA PHE A 14 -17.71 1.22 -2.95
C PHE A 14 -18.60 2.01 -3.91
N ASN A 15 -18.93 3.25 -3.53
CA ASN A 15 -19.57 4.24 -4.40
C ASN A 15 -18.48 5.13 -5.05
N ILE A 16 -18.48 5.24 -6.38
CA ILE A 16 -17.50 6.00 -7.20
C ILE A 16 -17.54 7.51 -6.88
N GLU A 17 -18.56 7.99 -6.17
CA GLU A 17 -18.70 9.39 -5.79
C GLU A 17 -17.65 9.88 -4.78
N HIS A 18 -16.94 8.99 -4.07
CA HIS A 18 -15.97 9.36 -3.02
C HIS A 18 -14.54 8.92 -3.35
N GLN A 19 -13.56 9.59 -2.73
CA GLN A 19 -12.16 9.20 -2.81
C GLN A 19 -11.94 7.74 -2.36
N LEU A 20 -10.98 7.05 -2.98
CA LEU A 20 -10.63 5.67 -2.63
C LEU A 20 -10.04 5.53 -1.22
N HIS A 21 -9.52 6.62 -0.67
CA HIS A 21 -8.91 6.68 0.66
C HIS A 21 -9.00 8.08 1.27
N VAL A 22 -8.78 8.16 2.58
CA VAL A 22 -8.77 9.41 3.32
C VAL A 22 -7.63 10.34 2.90
N THR A 23 -7.86 11.64 3.05
CA THR A 23 -6.84 12.68 3.00
C THR A 23 -6.31 12.97 4.40
N ILE A 24 -4.98 12.99 4.55
CA ILE A 24 -4.28 13.37 5.77
C ILE A 24 -3.93 14.87 5.61
N SER A 25 -4.81 15.77 6.05
CA SER A 25 -4.52 17.20 5.98
C SER A 25 -3.56 17.60 7.10
N THR A 26 -2.48 18.31 6.77
CA THR A 26 -1.62 19.00 7.73
C THR A 26 -1.74 20.53 7.65
N THR A 27 -2.74 21.09 6.97
CA THR A 27 -2.88 22.55 6.91
C THR A 27 -4.34 22.99 6.84
N GLU A 28 -4.65 23.99 7.66
CA GLU A 28 -5.91 24.71 7.75
C GLU A 28 -6.19 25.49 6.44
N LEU A 29 -6.50 24.79 5.36
CA LEU A 29 -7.18 25.41 4.22
C LEU A 29 -8.42 24.57 3.95
N ILE A 30 -9.49 24.96 4.63
CA ILE A 30 -10.85 24.58 4.28
C ILE A 30 -11.17 25.34 2.98
N GLU A 31 -10.63 24.88 1.86
CA GLU A 31 -11.17 25.24 0.56
C GLU A 31 -12.42 24.39 0.34
N GLU A 32 -13.55 25.09 0.42
CA GLU A 32 -14.92 24.73 0.05
C GLU A 32 -15.21 23.23 -0.10
N ALA A 33 -16.01 22.74 0.86
CA ALA A 33 -16.64 21.42 0.94
C ALA A 33 -16.87 20.71 -0.41
N ASN A 34 -15.82 20.09 -0.94
CA ASN A 34 -15.98 19.09 -1.97
C ASN A 34 -16.51 17.85 -1.24
N PHE A 35 -17.83 17.61 -1.31
CA PHE A 35 -18.52 16.51 -0.63
C PHE A 35 -17.87 15.14 -0.85
N LYS A 36 -17.03 15.00 -1.88
CA LYS A 36 -16.30 13.79 -2.25
C LYS A 36 -15.02 13.52 -1.43
N VAL A 37 -14.46 14.54 -0.76
CA VAL A 37 -13.23 14.41 0.04
C VAL A 37 -13.55 13.80 1.40
N VAL A 38 -12.77 12.80 1.83
CA VAL A 38 -12.92 12.16 3.14
C VAL A 38 -11.67 12.42 3.96
N TYR A 39 -11.77 13.09 5.10
CA TYR A 39 -10.62 13.38 5.95
C TYR A 39 -10.35 12.26 6.95
N MET A 40 -9.08 12.06 7.33
CA MET A 40 -8.69 11.05 8.31
C MET A 40 -9.39 11.24 9.67
N ASN A 41 -9.62 12.49 10.08
CA ASN A 41 -10.24 12.79 11.38
C ASN A 41 -11.79 12.74 11.35
N ASP A 42 -12.40 12.65 10.17
CA ASP A 42 -13.86 12.58 10.01
C ASP A 42 -14.34 11.12 10.14
N LEU A 43 -14.53 10.69 11.39
CA LEU A 43 -14.87 9.30 11.70
C LEU A 43 -16.25 8.88 11.15
N GLU A 44 -17.24 9.77 11.18
CA GLU A 44 -18.59 9.48 10.70
C GLU A 44 -18.59 9.35 9.17
N LYS A 45 -17.94 10.26 8.45
CA LYS A 45 -17.84 10.16 6.99
C LYS A 45 -17.03 8.94 6.55
N ARG A 46 -15.93 8.62 7.24
CA ARG A 46 -15.17 7.38 7.00
C ARG A 46 -16.03 6.14 7.18
N LYS A 47 -16.87 6.10 8.22
CA LYS A 47 -17.79 4.99 8.47
C LYS A 47 -18.84 4.86 7.38
N GLN A 48 -19.37 5.98 6.89
CA GLN A 48 -20.34 6.00 5.79
C GLN A 48 -19.72 5.52 4.47
N VAL A 49 -18.52 6.01 4.14
CA VAL A 49 -17.87 5.76 2.84
C VAL A 49 -17.14 4.41 2.80
N TYR A 50 -16.33 4.10 3.80
CA TYR A 50 -15.47 2.91 3.80
C TYR A 50 -16.04 1.75 4.61
N GLY A 51 -16.96 2.02 5.54
CA GLY A 51 -17.46 1.02 6.48
C GLY A 51 -16.57 0.88 7.72
N ILE A 52 -16.81 -0.19 8.46
CA ILE A 52 -16.11 -0.50 9.71
C ILE A 52 -15.15 -1.67 9.47
N CYS A 53 -13.93 -1.55 10.00
CA CYS A 53 -12.97 -2.64 10.00
C CYS A 53 -13.39 -3.72 11.01
N GLY A 54 -13.60 -4.95 10.53
CA GLY A 54 -14.00 -6.09 11.38
C GLY A 54 -12.95 -6.55 12.39
N GLU A 55 -11.68 -6.09 12.29
CA GLU A 55 -10.62 -6.45 13.24
C GLU A 55 -10.50 -5.50 14.43
N CYS A 56 -10.80 -4.21 14.24
CA CYS A 56 -10.60 -3.18 15.28
C CYS A 56 -11.85 -2.35 15.59
N ASN A 57 -12.96 -2.59 14.90
CA ASN A 57 -14.23 -1.87 15.05
C ASN A 57 -14.14 -0.35 14.84
N LYS A 58 -13.11 0.12 14.14
CA LYS A 58 -12.95 1.54 13.74
C LYS A 58 -13.29 1.74 12.26
N PRO A 59 -13.66 2.96 11.84
CA PRO A 59 -13.88 3.27 10.44
C PRO A 59 -12.66 2.95 9.57
N GLY A 60 -12.89 2.48 8.34
CA GLY A 60 -11.83 2.28 7.35
C GLY A 60 -11.09 3.58 7.01
N THR A 61 -9.90 3.45 6.43
CA THR A 61 -9.11 4.58 5.90
C THR A 61 -9.09 4.59 4.38
N GLY A 62 -9.61 3.54 3.74
CA GLY A 62 -9.80 3.45 2.31
C GLY A 62 -10.62 2.22 1.95
N LYS A 63 -10.90 2.04 0.67
CA LYS A 63 -11.66 0.90 0.16
C LYS A 63 -10.99 -0.41 0.58
N LYS A 64 -11.66 -1.17 1.44
CA LYS A 64 -11.18 -2.42 2.05
C LYS A 64 -9.83 -2.28 2.77
N TRP A 65 -9.56 -1.12 3.37
CA TRP A 65 -8.27 -0.83 4.02
C TRP A 65 -8.46 -0.20 5.40
N CYS A 66 -7.71 -0.73 6.38
CA CYS A 66 -7.59 -0.16 7.72
C CYS A 66 -6.11 0.11 8.01
N GLN A 67 -5.70 1.38 7.96
CA GLN A 67 -4.31 1.75 8.19
C GLN A 67 -3.75 1.21 9.52
N PRO A 68 -4.43 1.32 10.69
CA PRO A 68 -3.88 0.79 11.93
C PRO A 68 -3.66 -0.74 11.92
N CYS A 69 -4.62 -1.50 11.39
CA CYS A 69 -4.51 -2.97 11.31
C CYS A 69 -3.42 -3.42 10.33
N ASN A 70 -3.38 -2.79 9.15
CA ASN A 70 -2.39 -3.14 8.13
C ASN A 70 -0.98 -2.69 8.54
N ALA A 71 -0.83 -1.52 9.17
CA ALA A 71 0.45 -1.06 9.72
C ALA A 71 0.99 -2.03 10.77
N LYS A 72 0.14 -2.53 11.68
CA LYS A 72 0.52 -3.56 12.64
C LYS A 72 1.00 -4.83 11.92
N ARG A 73 0.22 -5.29 10.93
CA ARG A 73 0.52 -6.51 10.18
C ARG A 73 1.82 -6.41 9.38
N PHE A 74 2.11 -5.26 8.78
CA PHE A 74 3.40 -4.99 8.15
C PHE A 74 4.53 -4.98 9.17
N LYS A 75 4.35 -4.29 10.31
CA LYS A 75 5.34 -4.22 11.38
C LYS A 75 5.75 -5.60 11.89
N ASP A 76 4.79 -6.51 12.05
CA ASP A 76 5.03 -7.89 12.47
C ASP A 76 5.85 -8.69 11.43
N ASN A 77 5.79 -8.29 10.15
CA ASN A 77 6.50 -8.91 9.02
C ASN A 77 7.87 -8.26 8.71
N PHE A 78 8.25 -7.17 9.37
CA PHE A 78 9.52 -6.45 9.08
C PHE A 78 10.79 -7.27 9.30
N LYS A 79 10.70 -8.36 10.08
CA LYS A 79 11.80 -9.29 10.33
C LYS A 79 11.94 -10.37 9.24
N ASN A 80 10.94 -10.52 8.37
CA ASN A 80 10.88 -11.61 7.38
C ASN A 80 11.48 -11.20 6.03
N TRP A 81 11.82 -9.94 5.83
CA TRP A 81 12.48 -9.46 4.62
C TRP A 81 13.40 -8.28 4.93
N THR A 82 14.44 -8.13 4.11
CA THR A 82 15.32 -6.94 4.05
C THR A 82 15.85 -6.83 2.64
N SER A 83 16.03 -5.60 2.16
CA SER A 83 16.73 -5.34 0.90
C SER A 83 18.26 -5.47 1.01
N GLY A 84 18.78 -5.63 2.24
CA GLY A 84 20.21 -5.47 2.54
C GLY A 84 20.67 -4.01 2.64
N ASN A 85 19.81 -3.04 2.30
CA ASN A 85 20.07 -1.61 2.43
C ASN A 85 19.17 -0.98 3.50
N LYS A 86 19.78 -0.43 4.56
CA LYS A 86 19.05 0.10 5.72
C LYS A 86 18.19 1.32 5.39
N ASP A 87 18.61 2.16 4.44
CA ASP A 87 17.89 3.38 4.06
C ASP A 87 16.66 3.04 3.22
N ILE A 88 16.79 2.12 2.26
CA ILE A 88 15.66 1.58 1.51
C ILE A 88 14.68 0.90 2.45
N ASP A 89 15.17 0.03 3.34
CA ASP A 89 14.32 -0.67 4.30
C ASP A 89 13.54 0.31 5.18
N LYS A 90 14.21 1.37 5.67
CA LYS A 90 13.57 2.41 6.48
C LYS A 90 12.48 3.12 5.69
N PHE A 91 12.75 3.49 4.44
CA PHE A 91 11.80 4.17 3.56
C PHE A 91 10.57 3.30 3.26
N ILE A 92 10.79 2.04 2.87
CA ILE A 92 9.70 1.07 2.63
C ILE A 92 8.87 0.86 3.90
N LYS A 93 9.51 0.65 5.06
CA LYS A 93 8.81 0.49 6.35
C LYS A 93 7.96 1.72 6.70
N GLN A 94 8.49 2.93 6.49
CA GLN A 94 7.72 4.17 6.70
C GLN A 94 6.50 4.26 5.78
N SER A 95 6.65 3.92 4.50
CA SER A 95 5.50 3.88 3.57
C SER A 95 4.42 2.89 4.02
N GLN A 96 4.83 1.69 4.46
CA GLN A 96 3.93 0.63 4.92
C GLN A 96 3.18 1.01 6.21
N LEU A 97 3.84 1.70 7.13
CA LEU A 97 3.21 2.15 8.38
C LEU A 97 2.20 3.27 8.14
N ASN A 98 2.40 4.12 7.14
CA ASN A 98 1.54 5.28 6.88
C ASN A 98 0.47 5.04 5.81
N ALA A 99 0.49 3.88 5.17
CA ALA A 99 -0.38 3.55 4.05
C ALA A 99 -1.87 3.56 4.43
N VAL A 100 -2.62 4.48 3.81
CA VAL A 100 -4.08 4.55 3.93
C VAL A 100 -4.81 3.73 2.87
N TYR A 101 -4.08 3.22 1.87
CA TYR A 101 -4.59 2.48 0.72
C TYR A 101 -3.49 1.62 0.08
N TYR A 102 -3.87 0.61 -0.69
CA TYR A 102 -2.90 -0.31 -1.29
C TYR A 102 -2.03 0.31 -2.39
N LEU A 103 -2.44 1.42 -3.00
CA LEU A 103 -1.60 2.20 -3.92
C LEU A 103 -0.71 3.24 -3.19
N ARG A 104 -0.74 3.27 -1.86
CA ARG A 104 -0.04 4.25 -1.02
C ARG A 104 1.01 3.61 -0.11
N TYR A 105 1.48 2.41 -0.45
CA TYR A 105 2.59 1.73 0.23
C TYR A 105 3.58 1.19 -0.80
N LEU A 106 4.82 0.95 -0.35
CA LEU A 106 5.83 0.26 -1.14
C LEU A 106 5.98 -1.17 -0.63
N GLU A 107 6.08 -2.11 -1.56
CA GLU A 107 6.37 -3.51 -1.28
C GLU A 107 7.78 -3.85 -1.73
N TRP A 108 8.55 -4.52 -0.87
CA TRP A 108 9.80 -5.14 -1.29
C TRP A 108 9.50 -6.44 -2.03
N ILE A 109 9.97 -6.56 -3.28
CA ILE A 109 9.82 -7.76 -4.10
C ILE A 109 11.22 -8.27 -4.45
N PRO A 110 11.61 -9.47 -3.98
CA PRO A 110 12.87 -10.10 -4.38
C PRO A 110 12.94 -10.29 -5.90
N PHE A 111 14.13 -10.10 -6.48
CA PHE A 111 14.29 -10.10 -7.94
C PHE A 111 13.94 -11.46 -8.57
N GLU A 112 14.21 -12.54 -7.85
CA GLU A 112 13.87 -13.92 -8.21
C GLU A 112 12.36 -14.18 -8.36
N ASN A 113 11.50 -13.30 -7.86
CA ASN A 113 10.05 -13.42 -8.01
C ASN A 113 9.54 -12.92 -9.37
N PHE A 114 10.39 -12.23 -10.15
CA PHE A 114 10.06 -11.81 -11.52
C PHE A 114 10.34 -12.93 -12.52
N LYS A 115 9.45 -13.09 -13.50
CA LYS A 115 9.59 -14.04 -14.62
C LYS A 115 9.67 -13.31 -15.94
N ASP A 116 10.19 -14.00 -16.95
CA ASP A 116 10.19 -13.53 -18.34
C ASP A 116 10.76 -12.11 -18.53
N VAL A 117 11.81 -11.81 -17.74
CA VAL A 117 12.47 -10.50 -17.72
C VAL A 117 13.10 -10.23 -19.07
N THR A 118 12.52 -9.28 -19.80
CA THR A 118 12.91 -8.93 -21.18
C THR A 118 13.33 -7.47 -21.23
N TYR A 119 14.50 -7.19 -21.80
CA TYR A 119 14.97 -5.83 -22.02
C TYR A 119 14.07 -5.09 -23.04
N ILE A 120 13.68 -3.86 -22.70
CA ILE A 120 12.85 -3.00 -23.55
C ILE A 120 13.71 -1.91 -24.19
N THR A 121 14.34 -1.08 -23.36
CA THR A 121 15.11 0.09 -23.82
C THR A 121 16.03 0.63 -22.73
N ARG A 122 16.85 1.63 -23.07
CA ARG A 122 17.65 2.42 -22.14
C ARG A 122 17.12 3.85 -22.11
N GLY A 123 16.85 4.37 -20.92
CA GLY A 123 16.55 5.78 -20.68
C GLY A 123 17.74 6.50 -20.04
N GLY A 124 17.55 7.76 -19.64
CA GLY A 124 18.63 8.60 -19.10
C GLY A 124 19.38 7.97 -17.92
N PHE A 125 18.65 7.46 -16.92
CA PHE A 125 19.22 6.97 -15.65
C PHE A 125 19.22 5.44 -15.51
N GLY A 126 19.06 4.70 -16.60
CA GLY A 126 19.15 3.24 -16.55
C GLY A 126 18.40 2.48 -17.62
N LYS A 127 18.28 1.16 -17.44
CA LYS A 127 17.64 0.25 -18.39
C LYS A 127 16.23 -0.09 -17.93
N ILE A 128 15.32 -0.21 -18.90
CA ILE A 128 13.93 -0.58 -18.68
C ILE A 128 13.73 -2.00 -19.20
N TYR A 129 13.09 -2.83 -18.40
CA TYR A 129 12.72 -4.19 -18.70
C TYR A 129 11.21 -4.37 -18.51
N SER A 130 10.61 -5.32 -19.22
CA SER A 130 9.31 -5.86 -18.85
C SER A 130 9.50 -7.18 -18.15
N ALA A 131 8.67 -7.47 -17.16
CA ALA A 131 8.66 -8.77 -16.49
C ALA A 131 7.25 -9.16 -16.09
N ASP A 132 7.03 -10.45 -15.92
CA ASP A 132 5.81 -10.98 -15.33
C ASP A 132 6.02 -11.12 -13.82
N LEU A 133 5.02 -10.74 -13.04
CA LEU A 133 5.00 -10.86 -11.58
C LEU A 133 3.83 -11.78 -11.19
N PRO A 134 4.06 -13.10 -11.07
CA PRO A 134 3.01 -14.08 -10.79
C PRO A 134 2.30 -13.83 -9.46
N GLU A 135 3.04 -13.53 -8.40
CA GLU A 135 2.50 -13.25 -7.06
C GLU A 135 1.73 -11.92 -6.97
N GLY A 136 1.96 -11.00 -7.91
CA GLY A 136 1.30 -9.71 -7.96
C GLY A 136 1.59 -8.78 -6.78
N TYR A 137 0.78 -7.72 -6.66
CA TYR A 137 0.80 -6.79 -5.53
C TYR A 137 -0.41 -7.00 -4.61
N ILE A 138 -0.30 -6.57 -3.34
CA ILE A 138 -1.38 -6.67 -2.36
C ILE A 138 -2.49 -5.65 -2.70
N LYS A 139 -3.74 -6.10 -2.70
CA LYS A 139 -4.93 -5.24 -2.79
C LYS A 139 -5.55 -4.94 -1.42
N TYR A 140 -5.77 -5.95 -0.59
CA TYR A 140 -6.36 -5.79 0.74
C TYR A 140 -6.16 -7.04 1.62
N TRP A 141 -6.38 -6.89 2.92
CA TRP A 141 -6.40 -8.02 3.85
C TRP A 141 -7.79 -8.65 3.90
N ASP A 142 -7.87 -9.95 3.62
CA ASP A 142 -9.07 -10.75 3.83
C ASP A 142 -9.17 -11.11 5.30
N ILE A 143 -10.07 -10.41 6.01
CA ILE A 143 -10.26 -10.53 7.46
C ILE A 143 -10.75 -11.95 7.82
N GLU A 144 -11.62 -12.54 7.02
CA GLU A 144 -12.21 -13.85 7.32
C GLU A 144 -11.19 -14.97 7.10
N ASN A 145 -10.45 -14.90 5.99
CA ASN A 145 -9.45 -15.91 5.63
C ASN A 145 -8.07 -15.66 6.23
N GLN A 146 -7.90 -14.52 6.92
CA GLN A 146 -6.63 -14.08 7.51
C GLN A 146 -5.45 -14.19 6.52
N LYS A 147 -5.64 -13.66 5.30
CA LYS A 147 -4.61 -13.63 4.26
C LYS A 147 -4.67 -12.38 3.37
N TRP A 148 -3.53 -11.99 2.81
CA TRP A 148 -3.49 -10.94 1.80
C TRP A 148 -4.17 -11.41 0.52
N LYS A 149 -5.07 -10.58 -0.02
CA LYS A 149 -5.56 -10.73 -1.39
C LYS A 149 -4.65 -9.94 -2.31
N ARG A 150 -4.10 -10.64 -3.31
CA ARG A 150 -3.15 -10.10 -4.27
C ARG A 150 -3.76 -10.09 -5.68
N ASP A 151 -3.29 -9.18 -6.51
CA ASP A 151 -3.61 -9.13 -7.93
C ASP A 151 -2.51 -9.83 -8.72
N SER A 152 -2.65 -11.15 -8.89
CA SER A 152 -1.64 -12.03 -9.47
C SER A 152 -1.53 -11.93 -10.99
N ASN A 153 -0.44 -12.48 -11.53
CA ASN A 153 -0.19 -12.62 -12.97
C ASN A 153 -0.26 -11.28 -13.72
N ILE A 154 0.40 -10.27 -13.17
CA ILE A 154 0.49 -8.95 -13.80
C ILE A 154 1.81 -8.79 -14.54
N LYS A 155 1.78 -7.97 -15.59
CA LYS A 155 3.00 -7.51 -16.26
C LYS A 155 3.45 -6.19 -15.66
N VAL A 156 4.74 -6.06 -15.38
CA VAL A 156 5.34 -4.89 -14.75
C VAL A 156 6.50 -4.35 -15.58
N ALA A 157 6.79 -3.07 -15.42
CA ALA A 157 8.02 -2.45 -15.90
C ALA A 157 9.04 -2.42 -14.76
N LEU A 158 10.26 -2.89 -15.01
CA LEU A 158 11.39 -2.80 -14.10
C LEU A 158 12.37 -1.76 -14.63
N LYS A 159 12.71 -0.75 -13.82
CA LYS A 159 13.76 0.23 -14.11
C LYS A 159 14.99 -0.14 -13.27
N SER A 160 16.07 -0.55 -13.92
CA SER A 160 17.37 -0.73 -13.25
C SER A 160 18.08 0.61 -13.14
N LEU A 161 18.90 0.79 -12.11
CA LEU A 161 19.74 1.98 -11.96
C LEU A 161 21.19 1.67 -12.36
N ASP A 162 21.82 2.57 -13.11
CA ASP A 162 23.25 2.50 -13.36
C ASP A 162 24.02 2.88 -12.07
N ASN A 163 25.08 2.13 -11.72
CA ASN A 163 25.91 2.36 -10.52
C ASN A 163 25.15 2.38 -9.18
N SER A 164 24.45 1.29 -8.85
CA SER A 164 23.66 1.08 -7.62
C SER A 164 24.45 1.11 -6.29
N SER A 165 25.75 1.38 -6.32
CA SER A 165 26.60 1.50 -5.13
C SER A 165 26.30 2.75 -4.29
N CYS A 166 25.63 3.75 -4.87
CA CYS A 166 25.19 4.96 -4.17
C CYS A 166 23.72 5.27 -4.54
N ILE A 167 22.77 4.60 -3.89
CA ILE A 167 21.37 5.05 -3.94
C ILE A 167 21.31 6.39 -3.20
N SER A 168 21.32 7.49 -3.96
CA SER A 168 21.21 8.84 -3.42
C SER A 168 19.77 9.12 -3.00
N THR A 169 19.59 10.07 -2.08
CA THR A 169 18.27 10.60 -1.70
C THR A 169 17.50 11.18 -2.89
N GLU A 170 18.18 11.61 -3.94
CA GLU A 170 17.56 12.08 -5.19
C GLU A 170 16.73 10.98 -5.87
N PHE A 171 17.16 9.72 -5.82
CA PHE A 171 16.34 8.62 -6.36
C PHE A 171 15.11 8.34 -5.50
N LEU A 172 15.24 8.42 -4.16
CA LEU A 172 14.08 8.24 -3.29
C LEU A 172 13.00 9.30 -3.56
N ASN A 173 13.38 10.49 -4.03
CA ASN A 173 12.43 11.51 -4.47
C ASN A 173 11.71 11.17 -5.80
N GLU A 174 12.27 10.34 -6.69
CA GLU A 174 11.56 9.86 -7.89
C GLU A 174 10.45 8.86 -7.57
N VAL A 175 10.51 8.20 -6.40
CA VAL A 175 9.57 7.14 -6.01
C VAL A 175 8.32 7.70 -5.29
N ILE A 176 8.34 8.97 -4.86
CA ILE A 176 7.28 9.63 -4.06
C ILE A 176 6.27 10.35 -4.96
#